data_AF-A0A397YGV4-F1
#
_entry.id   AF-A0A397YGV4-F1
#
_cell.length_a   1.000
_cell.length_b   1.000
_cell.length_c   1.000
_cell.angle_alpha   90.00
_cell.angle_beta   90.00
_cell.angle_gamma   90.00
#
_symmetry.space_group_name_H-M   'P 1'
#
loop_
_entity.id
_entity.type
_entity.pdbx_description
1 polymer ?
#
loop_
_entity_poly.entity_id
_entity_poly.type
_entity_poly.pdbx_seq_one_letter_code
_entity_poly.pdbx_strand_id
1 'polypeptide(L)'
;MASIFFSVLLPLSVLSSPFLLNANAHTKLGFSTDLIHRDSPKSPFYNPTETSAQRLRNAVHRSVNRVVHFNGKDASVNSPETEITSDGGEYLMNGNIIIDSGTTLTMFSTDFYSKLEDAVASSIDAERTNDPQNVLSLCYSATAKLNVPVITMHFDGADVKLDSSNAFIQISEDLVCFAFRGDDQLAIYGNIAQMNFLIGYDTVSKTVSFKPADCAKM
;
A
#
# COMPACT_ATOMS: atom_id res chain seq x y z
N MET A 1 -0.59 -10.92 -86.96
CA MET A 1 -1.50 -10.29 -85.97
C MET A 1 -2.79 -11.12 -85.99
N ALA A 2 -3.33 -11.71 -84.92
CA ALA A 2 -3.02 -11.83 -83.48
C ALA A 2 -3.88 -13.00 -82.92
N SER A 3 -3.68 -13.69 -81.80
CA SER A 3 -2.65 -13.78 -80.73
C SER A 3 -2.73 -15.22 -80.12
N ILE A 4 -1.70 -15.83 -79.51
CA ILE A 4 -1.18 -15.67 -78.12
C ILE A 4 -2.28 -15.67 -77.03
N PHE A 5 -2.29 -16.52 -75.98
CA PHE A 5 -1.63 -17.82 -75.67
C PHE A 5 -2.46 -18.48 -74.52
N PHE A 6 -2.59 -19.81 -74.52
CA PHE A 6 -2.63 -20.75 -73.36
C PHE A 6 -3.56 -20.57 -72.13
N SER A 7 -4.35 -21.63 -71.87
CA SER A 7 -4.51 -22.44 -70.63
C SER A 7 -4.63 -21.77 -69.24
N VAL A 8 -5.43 -22.29 -68.30
CA VAL A 8 -5.05 -23.39 -67.37
C VAL A 8 -6.27 -24.28 -66.99
N LEU A 9 -5.99 -25.52 -66.57
CA LEU A 9 -6.92 -26.58 -66.19
C LEU A 9 -7.65 -26.42 -64.84
N LEU A 10 -8.75 -27.19 -64.73
CA LEU A 10 -9.28 -27.87 -63.53
C LEU A 10 -9.98 -27.05 -62.41
N PRO A 11 -11.20 -27.48 -62.08
CA PRO A 11 -11.66 -27.61 -60.71
C PRO A 11 -12.05 -29.08 -60.42
N LEU A 12 -11.27 -29.78 -59.59
CA LEU A 12 -11.75 -31.01 -58.94
C LEU A 12 -12.07 -30.70 -57.49
N SER A 13 -13.34 -30.87 -57.13
CA SER A 13 -13.82 -30.73 -55.76
C SER A 13 -13.25 -31.80 -54.84
N VAL A 14 -12.70 -31.41 -53.70
CA VAL A 14 -12.48 -32.32 -52.57
C VAL A 14 -13.26 -31.76 -51.37
N LEU A 15 -14.20 -32.56 -50.84
CA LEU A 15 -14.91 -32.23 -49.62
C LEU A 15 -13.97 -32.36 -48.41
N SER A 16 -13.90 -31.32 -47.59
CA SER A 16 -13.35 -31.41 -46.23
C SER A 16 -14.28 -30.68 -45.25
N SER A 17 -15.20 -31.46 -44.67
CA SER A 17 -16.03 -31.25 -43.48
C SER A 17 -16.50 -29.83 -43.08
N PRO A 18 -17.81 -29.63 -42.88
CA PRO A 18 -18.32 -28.58 -42.01
C PRO A 18 -18.13 -29.00 -40.54
N PHE A 19 -16.88 -29.10 -40.09
CA PHE A 19 -16.61 -28.96 -38.67
C PHE A 19 -16.88 -27.49 -38.33
N LEU A 20 -18.10 -27.28 -37.84
CA LEU A 20 -18.55 -26.05 -37.22
C LEU A 20 -17.43 -25.44 -36.37
N LEU A 21 -17.30 -24.11 -36.40
CA LEU A 21 -16.50 -23.39 -35.42
C LEU A 21 -17.04 -23.74 -34.03
N ASN A 22 -16.39 -24.70 -33.38
CA ASN A 22 -16.44 -24.82 -31.94
C ASN A 22 -15.12 -24.29 -31.40
N ALA A 23 -14.93 -22.98 -31.59
CA ALA A 23 -14.06 -22.16 -30.74
C ALA A 23 -14.71 -22.07 -29.34
N ASN A 24 -14.87 -23.24 -28.70
CA ASN A 24 -15.68 -23.42 -27.53
C ASN A 24 -14.88 -22.99 -26.31
N ALA A 25 -15.00 -21.71 -25.99
CA ALA A 25 -14.39 -20.99 -24.88
C ALA A 25 -12.86 -21.03 -24.81
N HIS A 26 -12.25 -19.84 -24.74
CA HIS A 26 -11.01 -19.69 -24.00
C HIS A 26 -11.24 -20.25 -22.58
N THR A 27 -10.66 -21.41 -22.28
CA THR A 27 -10.42 -21.78 -20.90
C THR A 27 -9.49 -20.72 -20.33
N LYS A 28 -10.02 -19.86 -19.47
CA LYS A 28 -9.20 -18.96 -18.64
C LYS A 28 -8.29 -19.85 -17.80
N LEU A 29 -7.03 -20.03 -18.22
CA LEU A 29 -5.96 -20.50 -17.35
C LEU A 29 -5.66 -19.40 -16.33
N GLY A 30 -6.54 -19.31 -15.34
CA GLY A 30 -6.42 -18.41 -14.20
C GLY A 30 -6.82 -19.18 -12.95
N PHE A 31 -6.04 -19.02 -11.89
CA PHE A 31 -6.44 -19.47 -10.56
C PHE A 31 -7.33 -18.39 -9.93
N SER A 32 -8.33 -18.81 -9.16
CA SER A 32 -9.05 -17.96 -8.22
C SER A 32 -8.66 -18.40 -6.81
N THR A 33 -8.41 -17.45 -5.92
CA THR A 33 -8.02 -17.73 -4.53
C THR A 33 -8.61 -16.68 -3.61
N ASP A 34 -9.07 -17.10 -2.43
CA ASP A 34 -9.62 -16.20 -1.43
C ASP A 34 -8.50 -15.58 -0.59
N LEU A 35 -8.40 -14.25 -0.61
CA LEU A 35 -7.48 -13.52 0.26
C LEU A 35 -8.09 -13.37 1.65
N ILE A 36 -7.75 -14.29 2.55
CA ILE A 36 -8.21 -14.27 3.95
C ILE A 36 -7.21 -13.48 4.79
N HIS A 37 -7.66 -12.39 5.42
CA HIS A 37 -6.85 -11.62 6.36
C HIS A 37 -6.36 -12.49 7.53
N ARG A 38 -5.09 -12.37 7.92
CA ARG A 38 -4.44 -13.22 8.95
C ARG A 38 -5.26 -13.33 10.24
N ASP A 39 -5.82 -12.20 10.68
CA ASP A 39 -6.52 -12.08 11.96
C ASP A 39 -8.06 -12.25 11.81
N SER A 40 -8.54 -12.77 10.67
CA SER A 40 -9.94 -13.17 10.43
C SER A 40 -10.24 -14.56 11.02
N PRO A 41 -11.44 -14.84 11.57
CA PRO A 41 -11.83 -16.17 12.06
C PRO A 41 -11.72 -17.32 11.03
N LYS A 42 -11.63 -17.03 9.73
CA LYS A 42 -11.41 -18.02 8.66
C LYS A 42 -9.94 -18.41 8.47
N SER A 43 -9.00 -17.69 9.10
CA SER A 43 -7.56 -17.89 8.97
C SER A 43 -7.08 -19.04 9.87
N PRO A 44 -6.18 -19.93 9.40
CA PRO A 44 -5.55 -20.95 10.24
C PRO A 44 -4.63 -20.34 11.32
N PHE A 45 -4.34 -19.04 11.24
CA PHE A 45 -3.55 -18.30 12.21
C PHE A 45 -4.39 -17.46 13.18
N TYR A 46 -5.71 -17.58 13.13
CA TYR A 46 -6.60 -16.83 14.01
C TYR A 46 -6.50 -17.32 15.45
N ASN A 47 -6.06 -16.45 16.34
CA ASN A 47 -6.14 -16.69 17.78
C ASN A 47 -7.44 -16.07 18.33
N PRO A 48 -8.44 -16.84 18.80
CA PRO A 48 -9.68 -16.30 19.34
C PRO A 48 -9.52 -15.55 20.67
N THR A 49 -8.41 -15.75 21.41
CA THR A 49 -8.19 -15.06 22.70
C THR A 49 -7.62 -13.66 22.55
N GLU A 50 -7.21 -13.26 21.34
CA GLU A 50 -6.66 -11.93 21.09
C GLU A 50 -7.75 -10.86 20.93
N THR A 51 -7.62 -9.79 21.71
CA THR A 51 -8.40 -8.55 21.53
C THR A 51 -7.99 -7.81 20.26
N SER A 52 -8.84 -6.90 19.77
CA SER A 52 -8.50 -6.06 18.60
C SER A 52 -7.22 -5.25 18.81
N ALA A 53 -7.03 -4.72 20.03
CA ALA A 53 -5.81 -4.05 20.47
C ALA A 53 -4.56 -4.94 20.33
N GLN A 54 -4.65 -6.20 20.78
CA GLN A 54 -3.55 -7.16 20.65
C GLN A 54 -3.25 -7.51 19.19
N ARG A 55 -4.26 -7.69 18.34
CA ARG A 55 -4.08 -7.95 16.90
C ARG A 55 -3.38 -6.79 16.20
N LEU A 56 -3.79 -5.56 16.49
CA LEU A 56 -3.18 -4.35 15.95
C LEU A 56 -1.72 -4.19 16.41
N ARG A 57 -1.45 -4.34 17.71
CA ARG A 57 -0.09 -4.37 18.26
C ARG A 57 0.77 -5.46 17.61
N ASN A 58 0.22 -6.67 17.44
CA ASN A 58 0.87 -7.78 16.75
C ASN A 58 1.14 -7.44 15.27
N ALA A 59 0.22 -6.76 14.58
CA ALA A 59 0.43 -6.30 13.20
C ALA A 59 1.55 -5.26 13.10
N VAL A 60 1.54 -4.25 13.96
CA VAL A 60 2.61 -3.22 14.07
C VAL A 60 3.97 -3.88 14.34
N HIS A 61 4.06 -4.80 15.31
CA HIS A 61 5.30 -5.51 15.61
C HIS A 61 5.78 -6.40 14.46
N ARG A 62 4.87 -7.15 13.81
CA ARG A 62 5.17 -7.89 12.55
C ARG A 62 5.69 -6.94 11.46
N SER A 63 5.18 -5.72 11.39
CA SER A 63 5.55 -4.75 10.36
C SER A 63 7.01 -4.31 10.47
N VAL A 64 7.49 -4.00 11.69
CA VAL A 64 8.89 -3.65 11.95
C VAL A 64 9.81 -4.86 11.69
N ASN A 65 9.43 -6.05 12.16
CA ASN A 65 10.25 -7.26 11.97
C ASN A 65 10.42 -7.68 10.49
N ARG A 66 9.44 -7.39 9.61
CA ARG A 66 9.59 -7.64 8.16
C ARG A 66 10.57 -6.68 7.50
N VAL A 67 10.63 -5.41 7.93
CA VAL A 67 11.63 -4.46 7.39
C VAL A 67 13.04 -4.94 7.74
N VAL A 68 13.26 -5.34 9.00
CA VAL A 68 14.50 -6.03 9.42
C VAL A 68 14.81 -7.29 8.58
N HIS A 69 13.80 -7.98 8.02
CA HIS A 69 14.04 -9.12 7.12
C HIS A 69 14.45 -8.69 5.69
N PHE A 70 13.85 -7.64 5.12
CA PHE A 70 14.26 -7.11 3.81
C PHE A 70 15.70 -6.58 3.84
N ASN A 71 16.03 -5.88 4.93
CA ASN A 71 17.36 -5.33 5.23
C ASN A 71 18.48 -6.39 5.18
N GLY A 72 18.16 -7.64 5.49
CA GLY A 72 19.12 -8.75 5.50
C GLY A 72 19.33 -9.47 4.16
N LYS A 73 18.68 -9.07 3.05
CA LYS A 73 18.70 -9.87 1.81
C LYS A 73 18.93 -9.17 0.48
N ASP A 74 18.41 -7.97 0.24
CA ASP A 74 18.69 -7.20 -1.00
C ASP A 74 18.14 -5.76 -0.94
N ALA A 75 18.08 -5.16 0.27
CA ALA A 75 17.81 -3.72 0.37
C ALA A 75 18.98 -2.97 -0.26
N SER A 76 18.69 -2.24 -1.35
CA SER A 76 19.69 -1.55 -2.17
C SER A 76 20.64 -0.71 -1.32
N VAL A 77 21.94 -0.80 -1.62
CA VAL A 77 23.04 -0.13 -0.90
C VAL A 77 22.96 1.41 -0.95
N ASN A 78 21.99 1.97 -1.68
CA ASN A 78 21.63 3.37 -1.66
C ASN A 78 20.36 3.56 -0.83
N SER A 79 20.51 3.74 0.49
CA SER A 79 19.46 4.40 1.27
C SER A 79 19.25 5.78 0.65
N PRO A 80 18.00 6.20 0.36
CA PRO A 80 17.77 7.49 -0.28
C PRO A 80 18.12 8.62 0.70
N GLU A 81 19.30 9.21 0.52
CA GLU A 81 19.61 10.55 1.06
C GLU A 81 18.67 11.54 0.38
N THR A 82 17.53 11.78 1.00
CA THR A 82 16.53 12.74 0.53
C THR A 82 16.85 14.11 1.11
N GLU A 83 17.07 15.12 0.26
CA GLU A 83 17.11 16.50 0.71
C GLU A 83 15.73 16.88 1.30
N ILE A 84 15.73 17.38 2.54
CA ILE A 84 14.50 17.73 3.27
C ILE A 84 14.35 19.24 3.24
N THR A 85 13.52 19.75 2.34
CA THR A 85 13.20 21.17 2.25
C THR A 85 12.00 21.47 3.14
N SER A 86 12.17 22.42 4.06
CA SER A 86 11.08 22.99 4.85
C SER A 86 10.63 24.29 4.18
N ASP A 87 9.34 24.38 3.82
CA ASP A 87 8.73 25.59 3.27
C ASP A 87 7.43 25.92 4.00
N GLY A 88 7.43 26.96 4.84
CA GLY A 88 6.21 27.47 5.50
C GLY A 88 5.45 26.52 6.44
N GLY A 89 5.97 25.31 6.71
CA GLY A 89 5.26 24.23 7.42
C GLY A 89 5.06 22.96 6.59
N GLU A 90 5.34 23.01 5.29
CA GLU A 90 5.44 21.84 4.41
C GLU A 90 6.85 21.24 4.49
N TYR A 91 6.92 19.90 4.45
CA TYR A 91 8.18 19.15 4.43
C TYR A 91 8.24 18.33 3.15
N LEU A 92 9.11 18.73 2.22
CA LEU A 92 9.32 18.02 0.97
C LEU A 92 10.43 16.99 1.13
N MET A 93 10.14 15.75 0.73
CA MET A 93 11.10 14.65 0.66
C MET A 93 11.14 14.14 -0.78
N ASN A 94 12.21 14.45 -1.51
CA ASN A 94 12.39 13.95 -2.87
C ASN A 94 13.06 12.56 -2.84
N GLY A 95 12.30 11.50 -3.10
CA GLY A 95 12.82 10.13 -3.07
C GLY A 95 11.84 9.08 -3.57
N ASN A 96 12.32 7.85 -3.75
CA ASN A 96 11.49 6.70 -4.10
C ASN A 96 10.88 6.06 -2.85
N ILE A 97 9.66 5.55 -2.95
CA ILE A 97 8.93 4.90 -1.86
C ILE A 97 8.28 3.58 -2.31
N ILE A 98 8.35 2.55 -1.48
CA ILE A 98 7.70 1.25 -1.74
C ILE A 98 6.26 1.31 -1.23
N ILE A 99 5.26 0.96 -2.04
CA ILE A 99 3.90 0.77 -1.55
C ILE A 99 3.73 -0.69 -1.13
N ASP A 100 3.66 -0.96 0.17
CA ASP A 100 3.57 -2.33 0.72
C ASP A 100 2.37 -2.49 1.65
N SER A 101 1.32 -3.15 1.16
CA SER A 101 0.15 -3.52 1.96
C SER A 101 0.43 -4.59 3.02
N GLY A 102 1.61 -5.23 2.99
CA GLY A 102 2.12 -6.09 4.06
C GLY A 102 2.67 -5.30 5.25
N THR A 103 3.12 -4.06 5.07
CA THR A 103 3.65 -3.19 6.14
C THR A 103 2.52 -2.39 6.77
N THR A 104 2.27 -2.57 8.07
CA THR A 104 1.24 -1.79 8.81
C THR A 104 1.54 -0.29 8.82
N LEU A 105 2.76 0.10 9.21
CA LEU A 105 3.17 1.51 9.34
C LEU A 105 3.68 2.10 8.03
N THR A 106 3.58 3.42 7.86
CA THR A 106 4.39 4.15 6.89
C THR A 106 5.78 4.42 7.47
N MET A 107 6.84 4.30 6.67
CA MET A 107 8.22 4.44 7.11
C MET A 107 9.01 5.39 6.21
N PHE A 108 9.87 6.19 6.82
CA PHE A 108 10.77 7.15 6.19
C PHE A 108 12.13 7.12 6.89
N SER A 109 13.16 7.76 6.35
CA SER A 109 14.44 7.96 7.06
C SER A 109 14.21 8.60 8.44
N THR A 110 15.04 8.24 9.42
CA THR A 110 14.94 8.73 10.81
C THR A 110 15.03 10.26 10.87
N ASP A 111 15.86 10.86 10.01
CA ASP A 111 16.03 12.31 9.88
C ASP A 111 14.81 13.06 9.31
N PHE A 112 14.03 12.41 8.43
CA PHE A 112 12.75 12.97 7.97
C PHE A 112 11.65 12.73 9.01
N TYR A 113 11.59 11.51 9.55
CA TYR A 113 10.58 11.11 10.51
C TYR A 113 10.60 11.98 11.77
N SER A 114 11.77 12.26 12.34
CA SER A 114 11.90 13.12 13.54
C SER A 114 11.28 14.51 13.33
N LYS A 115 11.60 15.16 12.19
CA LYS A 115 11.05 16.48 11.82
C LYS A 115 9.52 16.43 11.61
N LEU A 116 9.03 15.38 10.96
CA LEU A 116 7.60 15.14 10.78
C LEU A 116 6.89 14.90 12.13
N GLU A 117 7.52 14.15 13.03
CA GLU A 117 7.00 13.85 14.37
C GLU A 117 6.84 15.12 15.21
N ASP A 118 7.85 16.00 15.19
CA ASP A 118 7.83 17.30 15.87
C ASP A 118 6.76 18.23 15.29
N ALA A 119 6.63 18.28 13.96
CA ALA A 119 5.62 19.10 13.28
C ALA A 119 4.19 18.63 13.58
N VAL A 120 3.94 17.32 13.47
CA VAL A 120 2.65 16.72 13.81
C VAL A 120 2.34 16.95 15.29
N ALA A 121 3.31 16.78 16.19
CA ALA A 121 3.10 17.02 17.62
C ALA A 121 2.83 18.49 17.96
N SER A 122 3.49 19.42 17.30
CA SER A 122 3.24 20.86 17.47
C SER A 122 1.85 21.30 16.99
N SER A 123 1.17 20.47 16.19
CA SER A 123 -0.16 20.74 15.66
C SER A 123 -1.32 20.12 16.45
N ILE A 124 -1.04 19.29 17.47
CA ILE A 124 -2.04 18.54 18.25
C ILE A 124 -2.06 19.06 19.70
N ASP A 125 -3.19 19.63 20.10
CA ASP A 125 -3.44 20.05 21.49
C ASP A 125 -3.88 18.85 22.36
N ALA A 126 -2.92 17.99 22.69
CA ALA A 126 -3.11 16.85 23.60
C ALA A 126 -1.80 16.41 24.27
N GLU A 127 -1.90 15.82 25.46
CA GLU A 127 -0.73 15.31 26.19
C GLU A 127 -0.14 14.07 25.49
N ARG A 128 1.15 14.17 25.09
CA ARG A 128 1.95 13.03 24.64
C ARG A 128 2.06 11.98 25.74
N THR A 129 1.99 10.71 25.37
CA THR A 129 2.24 9.56 26.25
C THR A 129 3.10 8.52 25.53
N ASN A 130 3.63 7.54 26.25
CA ASN A 130 4.48 6.49 25.69
C ASN A 130 3.65 5.31 25.20
N ASP A 131 4.03 4.68 24.07
CA ASP A 131 3.58 3.33 23.74
C ASP A 131 4.16 2.32 24.75
N PRO A 132 3.35 1.53 25.47
CA PRO A 132 3.83 0.49 26.38
C PRO A 132 4.76 -0.55 25.74
N GLN A 133 4.77 -0.69 24.41
CA GLN A 133 5.67 -1.58 23.69
C GLN A 133 6.93 -0.88 23.12
N ASN A 134 7.03 0.44 23.24
CA ASN A 134 8.11 1.27 22.68
C ASN A 134 8.35 1.07 21.17
N VAL A 135 7.29 0.78 20.39
CA VAL A 135 7.35 0.61 18.93
C VAL A 135 6.96 1.90 18.19
N LEU A 136 6.10 2.72 18.80
CA LEU A 136 5.62 3.99 18.27
C LEU A 136 6.08 5.13 19.20
N SER A 137 6.76 6.14 18.67
CA SER A 137 7.32 7.25 19.46
C SER A 137 6.35 8.40 19.69
N LEU A 138 5.36 8.58 18.80
CA LEU A 138 4.31 9.58 18.95
C LEU A 138 2.96 8.94 19.30
N CYS A 139 2.56 9.03 20.56
CA CYS A 139 1.26 8.61 21.06
C CYS A 139 0.65 9.65 22.01
N TYR A 140 -0.67 9.58 22.18
CA TYR A 140 -1.47 10.49 23.00
C TYR A 140 -2.45 9.70 23.88
N SER A 141 -2.66 10.20 25.09
CA SER A 141 -3.73 9.72 25.98
C SER A 141 -5.05 10.37 25.55
N ALA A 142 -5.97 9.59 24.95
CA ALA A 142 -7.19 10.12 24.38
C ALA A 142 -8.33 9.09 24.37
N THR A 143 -9.40 9.40 25.11
CA THR A 143 -10.69 8.67 25.09
C THR A 143 -11.72 9.30 24.14
N ALA A 144 -11.53 10.57 23.80
CA ALA A 144 -12.29 11.29 22.79
C ALA A 144 -11.55 11.29 21.45
N LYS A 145 -12.27 11.54 20.35
CA LYS A 145 -11.65 11.65 19.01
C LYS A 145 -10.71 12.86 18.98
N LEU A 146 -9.41 12.60 18.87
CA LEU A 146 -8.38 13.62 18.66
C LEU A 146 -8.64 14.41 17.37
N ASN A 147 -8.48 15.73 17.46
CA ASN A 147 -8.36 16.59 16.29
C ASN A 147 -6.90 16.53 15.82
N VAL A 148 -6.64 15.69 14.83
CA VAL A 148 -5.31 15.51 14.23
C VAL A 148 -5.20 16.29 12.91
N PRO A 149 -3.98 16.71 12.50
CA PRO A 149 -3.78 17.36 11.21
C PRO A 149 -4.11 16.42 10.04
N VAL A 150 -4.51 16.99 8.91
CA VAL A 150 -4.50 16.28 7.63
C VAL A 150 -3.06 16.23 7.14
N ILE A 151 -2.57 15.05 6.80
CA ILE A 151 -1.23 14.86 6.24
C ILE A 151 -1.38 14.64 4.74
N THR A 152 -0.67 15.42 3.93
CA THR A 152 -0.69 15.25 2.46
C THR A 152 0.60 14.58 2.02
N MET A 153 0.48 13.45 1.34
CA MET A 153 1.58 12.79 0.64
C MET A 153 1.65 13.33 -0.78
N HIS A 154 2.71 14.08 -1.08
CA HIS A 154 2.96 14.63 -2.41
C HIS A 154 3.72 13.60 -3.26
N PHE A 155 3.05 13.03 -4.26
CA PHE A 155 3.63 12.19 -5.30
C PHE A 155 3.76 12.99 -6.60
N ASP A 156 4.60 12.53 -7.53
CA ASP A 156 4.70 13.13 -8.87
C ASP A 156 3.33 13.09 -9.57
N GLY A 157 2.75 14.29 -9.78
CA GLY A 157 1.43 14.48 -10.38
C GLY A 157 0.22 14.20 -9.47
N ALA A 158 0.37 13.92 -8.17
CA ALA A 158 -0.77 13.64 -7.29
C ALA A 158 -0.55 13.96 -5.79
N ASP A 159 -1.54 14.64 -5.19
CA ASP A 159 -1.63 14.84 -3.74
C ASP A 159 -2.58 13.82 -3.10
N VAL A 160 -2.05 12.95 -2.23
CA VAL A 160 -2.85 11.97 -1.48
C VAL A 160 -3.04 12.47 -0.04
N LYS A 161 -4.26 12.95 0.25
CA LYS A 161 -4.64 13.49 1.56
C LYS A 161 -5.05 12.36 2.49
N LEU A 162 -4.26 12.13 3.54
CA LEU A 162 -4.49 11.14 4.58
C LEU A 162 -5.38 11.73 5.67
N ASP A 163 -6.47 11.04 5.99
CA ASP A 163 -7.30 11.40 7.15
C ASP A 163 -6.78 10.75 8.45
N SER A 164 -7.49 11.00 9.56
CA SER A 164 -7.13 10.44 10.87
C SER A 164 -7.02 8.91 10.88
N SER A 165 -7.81 8.18 10.09
CA SER A 165 -7.75 6.71 9.98
C SER A 165 -6.58 6.23 9.10
N ASN A 166 -6.08 7.08 8.21
CA ASN A 166 -4.89 6.81 7.40
C ASN A 166 -3.57 7.15 8.10
N ALA A 167 -3.60 8.06 9.07
CA ALA A 167 -2.41 8.58 9.73
C ALA A 167 -2.24 8.15 11.19
N PHE A 168 -3.31 7.74 11.87
CA PHE A 168 -3.29 7.37 13.29
C PHE A 168 -4.01 6.04 13.53
N ILE A 169 -3.54 5.30 14.52
CA ILE A 169 -4.12 4.03 14.95
C ILE A 169 -4.54 4.11 16.41
N GLN A 170 -5.80 3.72 16.68
CA GLN A 170 -6.33 3.59 18.03
C GLN A 170 -5.90 2.22 18.58
N ILE A 171 -4.91 2.24 19.47
CA ILE A 171 -4.27 1.05 20.04
C ILE A 171 -5.11 0.45 21.18
N SER A 172 -5.74 1.30 21.99
CA SER A 172 -6.74 0.94 23.01
C SER A 172 -7.77 2.06 23.14
N GLU A 173 -8.76 1.92 24.03
CA GLU A 173 -9.83 2.91 24.24
C GLU A 173 -9.28 4.31 24.62
N ASP A 174 -8.08 4.34 25.20
CA ASP A 174 -7.39 5.49 25.78
C ASP A 174 -6.05 5.85 25.10
N LEU A 175 -5.60 5.09 24.11
CA LEU A 175 -4.29 5.27 23.47
C LEU A 175 -4.40 5.36 21.94
N VAL A 176 -4.03 6.52 21.40
CA VAL A 176 -3.93 6.75 19.94
C VAL A 176 -2.49 7.07 19.59
N CYS A 177 -1.95 6.40 18.57
CA CYS A 177 -0.57 6.56 18.14
C CYS A 177 -0.48 6.92 16.65
N PHE A 178 0.56 7.68 16.29
CA PHE A 178 0.88 8.02 14.91
C PHE A 178 1.35 6.78 14.15
N ALA A 179 0.79 6.52 12.97
CA ALA A 179 1.01 5.30 12.18
C ALA A 179 2.28 5.35 11.31
N PHE A 180 3.26 6.15 11.72
CA PHE A 180 4.51 6.41 11.01
C PHE A 180 5.71 6.09 11.90
N ARG A 181 6.85 5.73 11.29
CA ARG A 181 8.09 5.39 12.01
C ARG A 181 9.35 5.73 11.19
N GLY A 182 10.45 6.05 11.86
CA GLY A 182 11.79 6.15 11.26
C GLY A 182 12.43 4.78 11.00
N ASP A 183 12.93 4.57 9.79
CA ASP A 183 13.79 3.47 9.37
C ASP A 183 14.72 3.94 8.23
N ASP A 184 16.03 3.87 8.44
CA ASP A 184 17.04 4.40 7.50
C ASP A 184 17.38 3.46 6.34
N GLN A 185 16.61 2.38 6.12
CA GLN A 185 16.88 1.40 5.07
C GLN A 185 15.78 1.35 4.02
N LEU A 186 14.50 1.49 4.40
CA LEU A 186 13.37 1.43 3.47
C LEU A 186 12.32 2.52 3.74
N ALA A 187 12.11 3.39 2.75
CA ALA A 187 10.92 4.23 2.67
C ALA A 187 9.71 3.38 2.20
N ILE A 188 8.64 3.33 3.00
CA ILE A 188 7.47 2.49 2.75
C ILE A 188 6.17 3.26 2.98
N TYR A 189 5.26 3.27 2.01
CA TYR A 189 3.88 3.73 2.15
C TYR A 189 3.00 2.57 2.64
N GLY A 190 2.63 2.60 3.92
CA GLY A 190 2.07 1.45 4.63
C GLY A 190 0.57 1.21 4.41
N ASN A 191 0.14 0.01 4.78
CA ASN A 191 -1.23 -0.50 4.76
C ASN A 191 -2.26 0.45 5.41
N ILE A 192 -1.93 1.06 6.56
CA ILE A 192 -2.84 1.99 7.24
C ILE A 192 -3.09 3.24 6.37
N ALA A 193 -2.04 3.81 5.77
CA ALA A 193 -2.17 4.94 4.85
C ALA A 193 -2.92 4.57 3.55
N GLN A 194 -2.87 3.29 3.13
CA GLN A 194 -3.61 2.77 1.97
C GLN A 194 -5.12 2.54 2.24
N MET A 195 -5.59 2.55 3.49
CA MET A 195 -7.02 2.30 3.79
C MET A 195 -7.93 3.35 3.17
N ASN A 196 -9.17 3.00 2.83
CA ASN A 196 -10.15 3.92 2.21
C ASN A 196 -9.68 4.56 0.88
N PHE A 197 -8.77 3.90 0.16
CA PHE A 197 -8.42 4.21 -1.22
C PHE A 197 -8.61 3.00 -2.13
N LEU A 198 -9.17 3.23 -3.31
CA LEU A 198 -8.93 2.39 -4.47
C LEU A 198 -7.56 2.77 -5.04
N ILE A 199 -6.62 1.83 -5.01
CA ILE A 199 -5.26 2.02 -5.53
C ILE A 199 -5.11 1.22 -6.82
N GLY A 200 -4.96 1.92 -7.94
CA GLY A 200 -4.77 1.33 -9.25
C GLY A 200 -3.29 1.31 -9.64
N TYR A 201 -2.77 0.12 -9.98
CA TYR A 201 -1.41 -0.09 -10.46
C TYR A 201 -1.43 -0.40 -11.95
N ASP A 202 -1.07 0.57 -12.80
CA ASP A 202 -0.89 0.36 -14.23
C ASP A 202 0.58 0.03 -14.51
N THR A 203 0.85 -1.24 -14.81
CA THR A 203 2.20 -1.74 -15.12
C THR A 203 2.66 -1.46 -16.54
N VAL A 204 1.75 -1.01 -17.43
CA VAL A 204 2.04 -0.63 -18.82
C VAL A 204 2.43 0.85 -18.88
N SER A 205 1.64 1.74 -18.28
CA SER A 205 1.96 3.17 -18.17
C SER A 205 2.97 3.48 -17.05
N LYS A 206 3.24 2.51 -16.16
CA LYS A 206 4.06 2.64 -14.94
C LYS A 206 3.51 3.71 -13.99
N THR A 207 2.20 3.73 -13.79
CA THR A 207 1.51 4.74 -12.99
C THR A 207 0.80 4.08 -11.82
N VAL A 208 0.91 4.69 -10.63
CA VAL A 208 0.03 4.39 -9.49
C VAL A 208 -1.00 5.51 -9.40
N SER A 209 -2.24 5.14 -9.12
CA SER A 209 -3.37 6.07 -8.99
C SER A 209 -4.12 5.81 -7.69
N PHE A 210 -4.55 6.88 -7.04
CA PHE A 210 -5.26 6.85 -5.76
C PHE A 210 -6.63 7.50 -5.92
N LYS A 211 -7.69 6.84 -5.46
CA LYS A 211 -9.04 7.40 -5.43
C LYS A 211 -9.69 7.12 -4.07
N PRO A 212 -10.10 8.14 -3.30
CA PRO A 212 -10.82 7.94 -2.05
C PRO A 212 -12.07 7.08 -2.24
N ALA A 213 -12.29 6.15 -1.31
CA ALA A 213 -13.40 5.20 -1.32
C ALA A 213 -13.78 4.79 0.11
N ASP A 214 -15.07 4.63 0.37
CA ASP A 214 -15.54 4.02 1.61
C ASP A 214 -15.49 2.49 1.47
N CYS A 215 -14.35 1.89 1.81
CA CYS A 215 -14.10 0.46 1.62
C CYS A 215 -15.03 -0.43 2.49
N ALA A 216 -15.76 0.14 3.45
CA ALA A 216 -16.75 -0.59 4.25
C ALA A 216 -18.14 -0.68 3.57
N LYS A 217 -18.35 0.00 2.43
CA LYS A 217 -19.61 0.04 1.67
C LYS A 217 -19.50 -0.57 0.26
N MET A 218 -18.44 -1.32 -0.03
CA MET A 218 -18.15 -1.92 -1.34
C MET A 218 -18.63 -3.37 -1.44
#